data_AF-A0A6L3F279-F1
#
_entry.id   AF-A0A6L3F279-F1
#
_cell.length_a   1.000
_cell.length_b   1.000
_cell.length_c   1.000
_cell.angle_alpha   90.00
_cell.angle_beta   90.00
_cell.angle_gamma   90.00
#
_symmetry.space_group_name_H-M   'P 1'
#
loop_
_entity.id
_entity.type
_entity.pdbx_description
1 polymer ?
#
loop_
_entity_poly.entity_id
_entity_poly.type
_entity_poly.pdbx_seq_one_letter_code
_entity_poly.pdbx_strand_id
1 'polypeptide(L)' 'MNKKTVSLVLGSGGARGLAHIGVIHWLEEHGYEIKAISGCSIGSLIGGVYAAGKLDV' A
#
# COMPACT_ATOMS: atom_id res chain seq x y z
N MET A 1 -8.76 -16.04 -13.89
CA MET A 1 -9.69 -15.13 -13.18
C MET A 1 -9.09 -13.74 -13.24
N ASN A 2 -9.87 -12.72 -13.61
CA ASN A 2 -9.36 -11.34 -13.74
C ASN A 2 -9.28 -10.73 -12.33
N LYS A 3 -8.06 -10.48 -11.81
CA LYS A 3 -7.89 -9.77 -10.53
C LYS A 3 -8.40 -8.33 -10.69
N LYS A 4 -9.10 -7.81 -9.68
CA LYS A 4 -9.53 -6.41 -9.67
C LYS A 4 -8.30 -5.53 -9.42
N THR A 5 -8.06 -4.55 -10.28
CA THR A 5 -6.90 -3.66 -10.13
C THR A 5 -7.27 -2.39 -9.40
N VAL A 6 -6.31 -1.81 -8.67
CA VAL A 6 -6.45 -0.53 -7.97
C VAL A 6 -5.19 0.33 -8.10
N SER A 7 -5.37 1.64 -8.10
CA SER A 7 -4.32 2.62 -7.87
C SER A 7 -4.47 3.17 -6.46
N LEU A 8 -3.44 2.99 -5.63
CA LEU A 8 -3.49 3.29 -4.20
C LEU A 8 -2.86 4.65 -3.90
N VAL A 9 -3.56 5.49 -3.12
CA VAL A 9 -3.05 6.80 -2.69
C VAL A 9 -2.95 6.83 -1.16
N LEU A 10 -1.73 7.02 -0.65
CA LEU A 10 -1.42 6.97 0.77
C LEU A 10 -1.10 8.37 1.31
N GLY A 11 -1.98 8.89 2.17
CA GLY A 11 -1.79 10.20 2.81
C GLY A 11 -0.66 10.23 3.85
N SER A 12 -0.36 11.42 4.37
CA SER A 12 0.50 11.56 5.56
C SER A 12 -0.24 11.11 6.83
N GLY A 13 0.42 11.10 7.99
CA GLY A 13 -0.24 10.66 9.23
C GLY A 13 0.67 10.38 10.43
N GLY A 14 1.99 10.59 10.28
CA GLY A 14 2.97 10.28 11.33
C GLY A 14 2.88 8.82 11.75
N ALA A 15 2.88 8.56 13.06
CA ALA A 15 2.79 7.20 13.62
C ALA A 15 1.51 6.45 13.20
N ARG A 16 0.38 7.15 13.01
CA ARG A 16 -0.87 6.53 12.53
C ARG A 16 -0.78 6.02 11.09
N GLY A 17 0.22 6.47 10.33
CA GLY A 17 0.49 6.02 8.97
C GLY A 17 0.80 4.53 8.87
N LEU A 18 1.18 3.86 9.97
CA LEU A 18 1.35 2.39 10.00
C LEU A 18 0.06 1.65 9.59
N ALA A 19 -1.12 2.28 9.74
CA ALA A 19 -2.38 1.72 9.24
C ALA A 19 -2.38 1.47 7.73
N HIS A 20 -1.55 2.17 6.94
CA HIS A 20 -1.40 1.94 5.51
C HIS A 20 -0.93 0.51 5.18
N ILE A 21 -0.15 -0.11 6.07
CA ILE A 21 0.30 -1.51 5.92
C ILE A 21 -0.91 -2.45 5.94
N GLY A 22 -1.79 -2.30 6.93
CA GLY A 22 -2.99 -3.12 7.04
C GLY A 22 -3.96 -2.95 5.87
N VAL A 23 -4.04 -1.74 5.30
CA VAL A 23 -4.83 -1.50 4.07
C VAL A 23 -4.25 -2.27 2.88
N ILE A 24 -2.93 -2.27 2.72
CA ILE A 24 -2.24 -3.00 1.65
C ILE A 24 -2.51 -4.50 1.79
N HIS A 25 -2.29 -5.07 2.98
CA HIS A 25 -2.54 -6.49 3.24
C HIS A 25 -3.99 -6.86 2.96
N TRP A 26 -4.94 -6.07 3.44
CA TRP A 26 -6.36 -6.32 3.19
C TRP A 26 -6.69 -6.37 1.69
N LEU A 27 -6.12 -5.46 0.89
CA LEU A 27 -6.31 -5.46 -0.56
C LEU A 27 -5.79 -6.75 -1.20
N GLU A 28 -4.57 -7.18 -0.84
CA GLU A 28 -3.97 -8.39 -1.39
C GLU A 28 -4.74 -9.66 -1.00
N GLU A 29 -5.13 -9.77 0.27
CA GLU A 29 -5.93 -10.89 0.80
C GLU A 29 -7.29 -11.00 0.08
N HIS A 30 -7.87 -9.88 -0.33
CA HIS A 30 -9.15 -9.84 -1.04
C HIS A 30 -9.01 -9.90 -2.57
N GLY A 31 -7.81 -10.24 -3.07
CA GLY A 31 -7.57 -10.50 -4.49
C GLY A 31 -7.48 -9.24 -5.36
N TYR A 32 -7.23 -8.08 -4.75
CA TYR A 32 -6.89 -6.87 -5.49
C TYR A 32 -5.43 -6.88 -5.92
N GLU A 33 -5.16 -6.27 -7.08
CA GLU A 33 -3.81 -6.02 -7.57
C GLU A 33 -3.53 -4.51 -7.58
N ILE A 34 -2.57 -4.08 -6.76
CA ILE A 34 -2.14 -2.68 -6.69
C ILE A 34 -1.20 -2.41 -7.87
N LYS A 35 -1.67 -1.64 -8.86
CA LYS A 35 -0.90 -1.35 -10.10
C LYS A 35 -0.03 -0.11 -10.00
N ALA A 36 -0.40 0.83 -9.14
CA ALA A 36 0.31 2.09 -8.96
C ALA A 36 0.10 2.60 -7.54
N ILE A 37 1.10 3.32 -7.03
CA ILE A 37 1.06 3.92 -5.70
C ILE A 37 1.53 5.36 -5.79
N SER A 38 0.77 6.26 -5.17
CA SER A 38 1.20 7.61 -4.85
C SER A 38 1.15 7.79 -3.35
N GLY A 39 2.13 8.47 -2.77
CA GLY A 39 2.21 8.62 -1.31
C GLY A 39 2.76 9.97 -0.91
N CYS A 40 2.40 10.44 0.29
CA CYS A 40 2.95 11.64 0.93
C CYS A 40 3.54 11.31 2.32
N SER A 41 4.78 11.73 2.58
CA SER A 41 5.48 11.53 3.87
C SER A 41 5.53 10.04 4.24
N ILE A 42 4.94 9.63 5.39
CA ILE A 42 4.88 8.23 5.81
C ILE A 42 4.19 7.32 4.77
N GLY A 43 3.21 7.85 4.04
CA GLY A 43 2.56 7.13 2.94
C GLY A 43 3.52 6.87 1.77
N SER A 44 4.44 7.80 1.47
CA SER A 44 5.49 7.58 0.46
C SER A 44 6.48 6.51 0.91
N LEU A 45 6.84 6.52 2.21
CA LEU A 45 7.77 5.55 2.78
C LEU A 45 7.18 4.13 2.71
N ILE A 46 5.97 3.93 3.25
CA ILE A 46 5.30 2.63 3.26
C ILE A 46 5.01 2.17 1.82
N GLY A 47 4.47 3.06 0.99
CA GLY A 47 4.18 2.75 -0.42
C GLY A 47 5.43 2.38 -1.21
N GLY A 48 6.56 3.05 -0.96
CA GLY A 48 7.84 2.74 -1.59
C GLY A 48 8.43 1.41 -1.12
N VAL A 49 8.39 1.13 0.18
CA VAL A 49 8.83 -0.15 0.75
C VAL A 49 8.00 -1.32 0.20
N TYR A 50 6.69 -1.14 0.10
CA TYR A 50 5.81 -2.13 -0.53
C TYR A 50 6.11 -2.31 -2.02
N ALA A 51 6.23 -1.22 -2.79
CA ALA A 51 6.58 -1.30 -4.21
C ALA A 51 7.95 -1.96 -4.47
N ALA A 52 8.87 -1.90 -3.50
CA ALA A 52 10.15 -2.59 -3.53
C ALA A 52 10.07 -4.09 -3.17
N GLY A 53 8.90 -4.61 -2.81
CA GLY A 53 8.70 -5.99 -2.34
C GLY A 53 9.34 -6.24 -0.98
N LYS A 54 9.38 -5.21 -0.11
CA LYS A 54 10.07 -5.24 1.19
C LYS A 54 9.15 -4.95 2.38
N LEU A 55 7.83 -5.08 2.22
CA LEU A 55 6.89 -4.76 3.30
C LEU A 55 6.91 -5.80 4.43
N ASP A 56 7.11 -7.07 4.10
CA ASP A 56 6.99 -8.22 5.02
C ASP A 56 8.30 -9.01 5.21
N VAL A 57 9.44 -8.42 4.85
CA VAL A 57 10.77 -9.05 4.98
C VAL A 57 11.44 -8.78 6.32
#